data_AF-A0AAE5WY85-F1
#
_entry.id   AF-A0AAE5WY85-F1
#
_cell.length_a   1.000
_cell.length_b   1.000
_cell.length_c   1.000
_cell.angle_alpha   90.00
_cell.angle_beta   90.00
_cell.angle_gamma   90.00
#
_symmetry.space_group_name_H-M   'P 1'
#
loop_
_entity.id
_entity.type
_entity.pdbx_description
1 polymer ?
#
loop_
_entity_poly.entity_id
_entity_poly.type
_entity_poly.pdbx_seq_one_letter_code
_entity_poly.pdbx_strand_id
1 'polypeptide(L)'
;MQTRCYAAAAALALLLMTPARGQGAPTPAQSDALAAYEHALGDFKSILAERRNQIEAKQKLPNLPGQALYLARVAVISTYKDLTDAMPSRIGRPNKFGIPPAYFDAAIEPLVDEYADVFEIMEAPPASAQNSPTPFKDVVDLGAAIARAKGLAPADAEAAGRISLGLFYAETNGKQNVRNARSNTYMGSLQTGPSEDRNGQRKWEAIKGTIAAADPALNARDDKEEARSRGTDRRFNHWTNVRDGLMNAHAELFAEIPAIVKTLPDPIEQMKLFELIQIIPTPTRSALKSGDLLNYRVSNPTIMKHLRNNSIFAFGKVDRARSSASFREILGAMWLFKRKFDKAMVKYAEIRPR
;
A
#
# COMPACT_ATOMS: atom_id res chain seq x y z
N MET A 1 76.26 40.26 34.93
CA MET A 1 74.82 40.32 35.29
C MET A 1 74.04 40.51 34.00
N GLN A 2 73.34 39.45 33.57
CA GLN A 2 71.86 39.37 33.50
C GLN A 2 71.31 39.83 32.13
N THR A 3 70.97 38.87 31.25
CA THR A 3 69.58 38.51 30.79
C THR A 3 68.96 39.54 29.83
N ARG A 4 68.25 39.24 28.72
CA ARG A 4 67.58 38.05 28.19
C ARG A 4 66.96 38.40 26.81
N CYS A 5 66.72 37.39 25.97
CA CYS A 5 65.59 37.22 25.00
C CYS A 5 65.49 38.22 23.82
N TYR A 6 65.25 37.84 22.55
CA TYR A 6 64.33 36.83 22.01
C TYR A 6 64.83 36.22 20.69
N ALA A 7 64.52 34.94 20.50
CA ALA A 7 64.60 34.21 19.25
C ALA A 7 63.32 34.39 18.41
N ALA A 8 63.42 34.26 17.08
CA ALA A 8 62.60 33.36 16.25
C ALA A 8 62.60 33.78 14.76
N ALA A 9 63.02 32.87 13.88
CA ALA A 9 62.11 32.19 12.95
C ALA A 9 62.90 31.64 11.75
N ALA A 10 63.17 30.34 11.78
CA ALA A 10 63.56 29.56 10.61
C ALA A 10 62.74 28.25 10.57
N ALA A 11 62.23 27.97 9.38
CA ALA A 11 61.83 26.67 8.83
C ALA A 11 60.74 25.84 9.53
N LEU A 12 59.65 25.54 8.81
CA LEU A 12 59.33 24.18 8.34
C LEU A 12 58.06 24.20 7.48
N ALA A 13 58.21 23.96 6.17
CA ALA A 13 57.10 23.55 5.32
C ALA A 13 56.83 22.06 5.60
N LEU A 14 55.83 21.78 6.44
CA LEU A 14 55.33 20.42 6.64
C LEU A 14 54.35 20.06 5.52
N LEU A 15 54.72 19.08 4.71
CA LEU A 15 53.82 18.32 3.83
C LEU A 15 52.68 17.70 4.66
N LEU A 16 51.51 18.33 4.64
CA LEU A 16 50.26 17.72 5.09
C LEU A 16 49.73 16.80 3.98
N MET A 17 50.35 15.62 3.83
CA MET A 17 49.68 14.51 3.15
C MET A 17 48.60 13.98 4.09
N THR A 18 47.36 14.37 3.83
CA THR A 18 46.20 13.69 4.39
C THR A 18 46.21 12.25 3.87
N PRO A 19 46.14 11.22 4.73
CA PRO A 19 45.97 9.87 4.23
C PRO A 19 44.61 9.81 3.56
N ALA A 20 44.59 9.58 2.25
CA ALA A 20 43.41 9.11 1.57
C ALA A 20 42.98 7.82 2.30
N ARG A 21 41.88 7.88 3.05
CA ARG A 21 41.19 6.68 3.53
C ARG A 21 40.71 5.94 2.30
N GLY A 22 41.56 5.08 1.74
CA GLY A 22 41.13 4.05 0.82
C GLY A 22 40.01 3.28 1.51
N GLN A 23 38.86 3.17 0.85
CA GLN A 23 37.82 2.26 1.29
C GLN A 23 38.48 0.89 1.39
N GLY A 24 38.67 0.39 2.61
CA GLY A 24 39.22 -0.94 2.84
C GLY A 24 38.40 -1.98 2.07
N ALA A 25 39.02 -3.11 1.73
CA ALA A 25 38.34 -4.20 1.04
C ALA A 25 37.01 -4.54 1.76
N PRO A 26 35.91 -4.80 1.04
CA PRO A 26 34.63 -5.12 1.66
C PRO A 26 34.77 -6.32 2.59
N THR A 27 34.05 -6.29 3.72
CA THR A 27 33.96 -7.48 4.58
C THR A 27 33.20 -8.60 3.86
N PRO A 28 33.37 -9.88 4.25
CA PRO A 28 32.61 -10.98 3.64
C PRO A 28 31.09 -10.73 3.64
N ALA A 29 30.54 -10.22 4.74
CA ALA A 29 29.11 -9.88 4.84
C ALA A 29 28.69 -8.77 3.86
N GLN A 30 29.57 -7.80 3.58
CA GLN A 30 29.32 -6.73 2.61
C GLN A 30 29.35 -7.28 1.18
N SER A 31 30.34 -8.12 0.86
CA SER A 31 30.44 -8.81 -0.43
C SER A 31 29.22 -9.69 -0.70
N ASP A 32 28.78 -10.48 0.30
CA ASP A 32 27.61 -11.34 0.19
C ASP A 32 26.32 -10.54 -0.03
N ALA A 33 26.14 -9.43 0.70
CA ALA A 33 24.97 -8.58 0.54
C ALA A 33 24.94 -7.89 -0.83
N LEU A 34 26.10 -7.47 -1.35
CA LEU A 34 26.22 -6.90 -2.70
C LEU A 34 25.88 -7.95 -3.77
N ALA A 35 26.45 -9.16 -3.67
CA ALA A 35 26.18 -10.24 -4.61
C ALA A 35 24.69 -10.65 -4.61
N ALA A 36 24.06 -10.72 -3.43
CA ALA A 36 22.63 -11.00 -3.31
C ALA A 36 21.76 -9.90 -3.95
N TYR A 37 22.14 -8.64 -3.81
CA TYR A 37 21.46 -7.53 -4.48
C TYR A 37 21.59 -7.61 -6.00
N GLU A 38 22.80 -7.81 -6.51
CA GLU A 38 23.07 -7.93 -7.95
C GLU A 38 22.33 -9.10 -8.59
N HIS A 39 22.29 -10.25 -7.92
CA HIS A 39 21.51 -11.40 -8.34
C HIS A 39 20.01 -11.08 -8.43
N ALA A 40 19.42 -10.53 -7.36
CA ALA A 40 18.00 -10.18 -7.33
C ALA A 40 17.63 -9.13 -8.40
N LEU A 41 18.53 -8.17 -8.66
CA LEU A 41 18.36 -7.20 -9.74
C LEU A 41 18.41 -7.86 -11.13
N GLY A 42 19.33 -8.82 -11.33
CA GLY A 42 19.41 -9.63 -12.54
C GLY A 42 18.12 -10.42 -12.80
N ASP A 43 17.61 -11.11 -11.78
CA ASP A 43 16.34 -11.84 -11.85
C ASP A 43 15.16 -10.92 -12.19
N PHE A 44 15.09 -9.76 -11.54
CA PHE A 44 14.02 -8.79 -11.80
C PHE A 44 14.03 -8.31 -13.25
N LYS A 45 15.20 -7.95 -13.79
CA LYS A 45 15.35 -7.56 -15.20
C LYS A 45 14.94 -8.69 -16.15
N SER A 46 15.41 -9.90 -15.89
CA SER A 46 15.12 -11.07 -16.73
C SER A 46 13.63 -11.39 -16.79
N ILE A 47 12.96 -11.47 -15.63
CA ILE A 47 11.53 -11.78 -15.54
C ILE A 47 10.69 -10.65 -16.13
N LEU A 48 11.09 -9.39 -15.92
CA LEU A 48 10.39 -8.23 -16.51
C LEU A 48 10.46 -8.28 -18.04
N ALA A 49 11.64 -8.51 -18.60
CA ALA A 49 11.82 -8.66 -20.05
C ALA A 49 11.03 -9.85 -20.61
N GLU A 50 11.00 -10.99 -19.90
CA GLU A 50 10.20 -12.15 -20.30
C GLU A 50 8.71 -11.82 -20.39
N ARG A 51 8.15 -11.14 -19.38
CA ARG A 51 6.73 -10.75 -19.37
C ARG A 51 6.43 -9.72 -20.45
N ARG A 52 7.30 -8.72 -20.64
CA ARG A 52 7.16 -7.76 -21.74
C ARG A 52 7.13 -8.47 -23.10
N ASN A 53 8.10 -9.32 -23.37
CA ASN A 53 8.20 -10.02 -24.66
C ASN A 53 6.97 -10.90 -24.94
N GLN A 54 6.42 -11.58 -23.91
CA GLN A 54 5.17 -12.33 -24.06
C GLN A 54 3.99 -11.45 -24.43
N ILE A 55 3.86 -10.27 -23.79
CA ILE A 55 2.80 -9.31 -24.07
C ILE A 55 2.93 -8.76 -25.50
N GLU A 56 4.13 -8.31 -25.88
CA GLU A 56 4.42 -7.76 -27.21
C GLU A 56 4.16 -8.78 -28.33
N ALA A 57 4.55 -10.03 -28.10
CA ALA A 57 4.31 -11.14 -29.02
C ALA A 57 2.86 -11.69 -28.96
N LYS A 58 1.98 -11.09 -28.15
CA LYS A 58 0.58 -11.53 -27.92
C LYS A 58 0.48 -13.01 -27.56
N GLN A 59 1.48 -13.53 -26.83
CA GLN A 59 1.49 -14.90 -26.36
C GLN A 59 0.49 -15.08 -25.22
N LYS A 60 0.05 -16.31 -25.02
CA LYS A 60 -0.76 -16.65 -23.85
C LYS A 60 0.08 -16.48 -22.59
N LEU A 61 -0.36 -15.60 -21.69
CA LEU A 61 0.30 -15.39 -20.41
C LEU A 61 0.09 -16.59 -19.47
N PRO A 62 1.03 -16.84 -18.54
CA PRO A 62 0.87 -17.87 -17.52
C PRO A 62 -0.30 -17.55 -16.58
N ASN A 63 -0.79 -18.57 -15.87
CA ASN A 63 -1.75 -18.36 -14.79
C ASN A 63 -1.11 -17.51 -13.68
N LEU A 64 -1.80 -16.47 -13.21
CA LEU A 64 -1.28 -15.45 -12.29
C LEU A 64 -0.02 -14.74 -12.84
N PRO A 65 -0.15 -14.04 -13.97
CA PRO A 65 1.00 -13.61 -14.76
C PRO A 65 1.91 -12.56 -14.07
N GLY A 66 1.38 -11.85 -13.08
CA GLY A 66 2.13 -10.90 -12.27
C GLY A 66 2.88 -11.52 -11.10
N GLN A 67 2.65 -12.80 -10.75
CA GLN A 67 3.17 -13.37 -9.51
C GLN A 67 4.71 -13.40 -9.47
N ALA A 68 5.35 -13.96 -10.49
CA ALA A 68 6.81 -14.04 -10.55
C ALA A 68 7.45 -12.65 -10.54
N LEU A 69 6.87 -11.72 -11.31
CA LEU A 69 7.37 -10.36 -11.43
C LEU A 69 7.21 -9.56 -10.11
N TYR A 70 6.09 -9.74 -9.40
CA TYR A 70 5.89 -9.17 -8.06
C TYR A 70 6.93 -9.69 -7.06
N LEU A 71 7.18 -11.00 -7.05
CA LEU A 71 8.15 -11.60 -6.14
C LEU A 71 9.58 -11.11 -6.44
N ALA A 72 9.96 -11.01 -7.70
CA ALA A 72 11.26 -10.48 -8.11
C ALA A 72 11.44 -9.00 -7.67
N ARG A 73 10.40 -8.17 -7.84
CA ARG A 73 10.40 -6.79 -7.34
C ARG A 73 10.53 -6.74 -5.81
N VAL A 74 9.83 -7.60 -5.07
CA VAL A 74 9.97 -7.67 -3.61
C VAL A 74 11.38 -8.11 -3.21
N ALA A 75 11.97 -9.08 -3.92
CA ALA A 75 13.31 -9.57 -3.67
C ALA A 75 14.37 -8.47 -3.83
N VAL A 76 14.34 -7.69 -4.92
CA VAL A 76 15.33 -6.62 -5.14
C VAL A 76 15.24 -5.50 -4.09
N ILE A 77 14.03 -5.10 -3.68
CA ILE A 77 13.84 -4.12 -2.58
C ILE A 77 14.38 -4.70 -1.26
N SER A 78 14.10 -5.98 -1.01
CA SER A 78 14.56 -6.68 0.18
C SER A 78 16.09 -6.79 0.25
N THR A 79 16.74 -7.25 -0.82
CA THR A 79 18.19 -7.42 -0.84
C THR A 79 18.92 -6.09 -0.83
N TYR A 80 18.32 -5.04 -1.38
CA TYR A 80 18.86 -3.69 -1.23
C TYR A 80 18.80 -3.20 0.22
N LYS A 81 17.73 -3.51 0.96
CA LYS A 81 17.69 -3.25 2.40
C LYS A 81 18.78 -4.02 3.16
N ASP A 82 19.01 -5.29 2.81
CA ASP A 82 20.12 -6.08 3.37
C ASP A 82 21.50 -5.46 3.03
N LEU A 83 21.68 -4.96 1.81
CA LEU A 83 22.89 -4.27 1.36
C LEU A 83 23.12 -2.98 2.14
N THR A 84 22.11 -2.14 2.31
CA THR A 84 22.25 -0.87 3.03
C THR A 84 22.41 -1.06 4.54
N ASP A 85 21.93 -2.16 5.10
CA ASP A 85 22.24 -2.55 6.50
C ASP A 85 23.71 -2.95 6.67
N ALA A 86 24.27 -3.72 5.73
CA ALA A 86 25.68 -4.12 5.76
C ALA A 86 26.64 -2.99 5.34
N MET A 87 26.17 -2.09 4.48
CA MET A 87 26.92 -1.00 3.88
C MET A 87 26.08 0.29 3.87
N PRO A 88 25.98 1.03 4.99
CA PRO A 88 25.19 2.26 5.04
C PRO A 88 25.60 3.34 4.03
N SER A 89 26.85 3.31 3.54
CA SER A 89 27.33 4.17 2.45
C SER A 89 26.63 3.94 1.10
N ARG A 90 25.89 2.83 0.96
CA ARG A 90 25.07 2.51 -0.23
C ARG A 90 23.67 3.12 -0.15
N ILE A 91 23.27 3.72 0.97
CA ILE A 91 21.99 4.44 1.07
C ILE A 91 22.02 5.59 0.06
N GLY A 92 21.10 5.50 -0.91
CA GLY A 92 21.05 6.41 -2.05
C GLY A 92 20.25 7.70 -1.80
N ARG A 93 19.94 8.39 -2.90
CA ARG A 93 19.08 9.58 -2.93
C ARG A 93 17.59 9.22 -2.72
N PRO A 94 16.75 10.20 -2.36
CA PRO A 94 15.30 10.06 -2.47
C PRO A 94 14.85 9.66 -3.88
N ASN A 95 13.76 8.89 -3.94
CA ASN A 95 13.13 8.41 -5.18
C ASN A 95 11.71 8.97 -5.33
N LYS A 96 11.19 8.94 -6.56
CA LYS A 96 9.85 9.44 -6.91
C LYS A 96 8.70 8.61 -6.33
N PHE A 97 8.99 7.40 -5.82
CA PHE A 97 8.00 6.55 -5.17
C PHE A 97 7.80 6.90 -3.69
N GLY A 98 8.67 7.75 -3.11
CA GLY A 98 8.61 8.11 -1.70
C GLY A 98 9.00 6.96 -0.76
N ILE A 99 9.66 5.93 -1.28
CA ILE A 99 10.17 4.81 -0.48
C ILE A 99 11.41 5.28 0.27
N PRO A 100 11.61 4.94 1.57
CA PRO A 100 12.80 5.36 2.28
C PRO A 100 14.10 4.93 1.55
N PRO A 101 15.12 5.79 1.41
CA PRO A 101 16.30 5.49 0.58
C PRO A 101 17.15 4.29 1.02
N ALA A 102 17.00 3.82 2.26
CA ALA A 102 17.61 2.57 2.71
C ALA A 102 16.91 1.32 2.14
N TYR A 103 15.66 1.46 1.68
CA TYR A 103 14.86 0.35 1.18
C TYR A 103 14.84 0.29 -0.35
N PHE A 104 15.23 1.35 -1.04
CA PHE A 104 15.07 1.42 -2.50
C PHE A 104 16.26 2.09 -3.21
N ASP A 105 16.79 1.40 -4.22
CA ASP A 105 17.79 1.94 -5.12
C ASP A 105 17.12 2.87 -6.15
N ALA A 106 17.41 4.16 -6.06
CA ALA A 106 16.86 5.13 -7.01
C ALA A 106 17.35 4.92 -8.46
N ALA A 107 18.39 4.11 -8.70
CA ALA A 107 18.85 3.78 -10.05
C ALA A 107 17.88 2.84 -10.79
N ILE A 108 17.06 2.08 -10.07
CA ILE A 108 16.12 1.12 -10.68
C ILE A 108 14.72 1.71 -10.93
N GLU A 109 14.54 3.02 -10.75
CA GLU A 109 13.26 3.69 -11.01
C GLU A 109 12.65 3.35 -12.38
N PRO A 110 13.41 3.33 -13.50
CA PRO A 110 12.86 2.97 -14.81
C PRO A 110 12.32 1.53 -14.89
N LEU A 111 12.95 0.57 -14.18
CA LEU A 111 12.49 -0.81 -14.15
C LEU A 111 11.17 -0.95 -13.38
N VAL A 112 10.96 -0.10 -12.37
CA VAL A 112 9.71 -0.07 -11.60
C VAL A 112 8.58 0.62 -12.38
N ASP A 113 8.91 1.58 -13.24
CA ASP A 113 7.93 2.13 -14.19
C ASP A 113 7.49 1.07 -15.20
N GLU A 114 8.44 0.38 -15.84
CA GLU A 114 8.14 -0.70 -16.78
C GLU A 114 7.35 -1.82 -16.10
N TYR A 115 7.68 -2.17 -14.85
CA TYR A 115 6.87 -3.08 -14.04
C TYR A 115 5.41 -2.61 -13.93
N ALA A 116 5.18 -1.32 -13.70
CA ALA A 116 3.82 -0.78 -13.56
C ALA A 116 3.05 -0.83 -14.89
N ASP A 117 3.72 -0.53 -16.00
CA ASP A 117 3.14 -0.59 -17.35
C ASP A 117 2.75 -2.03 -17.74
N VAL A 118 3.61 -3.01 -17.43
CA VAL A 118 3.31 -4.44 -17.64
C VAL A 118 2.13 -4.89 -16.77
N PHE A 119 2.08 -4.46 -15.51
CA PHE A 119 0.95 -4.75 -14.62
C PHE A 119 -0.37 -4.14 -15.11
N GLU A 120 -0.33 -2.93 -15.67
CA GLU A 120 -1.52 -2.30 -16.25
C GLU A 120 -2.19 -3.14 -17.33
N ILE A 121 -1.39 -3.83 -18.16
CA ILE A 121 -1.90 -4.73 -19.19
C ILE A 121 -2.47 -6.01 -18.56
N MET A 122 -1.75 -6.61 -17.60
CA MET A 122 -2.18 -7.86 -16.95
C MET A 122 -3.43 -7.70 -16.07
N GLU A 123 -3.63 -6.51 -15.52
CA GLU A 123 -4.76 -6.17 -14.65
C GLU A 123 -5.93 -5.52 -15.40
N ALA A 124 -5.83 -5.40 -16.72
CA ALA A 124 -6.86 -4.79 -17.54
C ALA A 124 -8.24 -5.42 -17.29
N PRO A 125 -9.29 -4.60 -17.12
CA PRO A 125 -10.65 -5.09 -16.93
C PRO A 125 -11.10 -5.89 -18.16
N PRO A 126 -12.00 -6.89 -18.00
CA PRO A 126 -12.65 -7.50 -19.15
C PRO A 126 -13.45 -6.46 -19.94
N ALA A 127 -13.64 -6.70 -21.24
CA ALA A 127 -14.42 -5.82 -22.11
C ALA A 127 -15.89 -5.63 -21.64
N SER A 128 -16.43 -6.61 -20.92
CA SER A 128 -17.78 -6.57 -20.34
C SER A 128 -17.85 -5.81 -19.00
N ALA A 129 -16.74 -5.26 -18.50
CA ALA A 129 -16.73 -4.51 -17.26
C ALA A 129 -17.58 -3.24 -17.37
N GLN A 130 -18.35 -2.98 -16.33
CA GLN A 130 -19.30 -1.89 -16.25
C GLN A 130 -18.69 -0.76 -15.43
N ASN A 131 -18.05 0.16 -16.14
CA ASN A 131 -17.45 1.34 -15.53
C ASN A 131 -18.54 2.33 -15.05
N SER A 132 -18.20 3.09 -14.03
CA SER A 132 -18.91 4.30 -13.63
C SER A 132 -18.28 5.52 -14.31
N PRO A 133 -19.09 6.51 -14.72
CA PRO A 133 -18.59 7.82 -15.13
C PRO A 133 -18.07 8.67 -13.95
N THR A 134 -18.44 8.32 -12.71
CA THR A 134 -18.12 9.09 -11.49
C THR A 134 -17.43 8.25 -10.42
N PRO A 135 -16.41 7.43 -10.75
CA PRO A 135 -15.96 6.34 -9.87
C PRO A 135 -15.48 6.80 -8.50
N PHE A 136 -14.76 7.91 -8.44
CA PHE A 136 -14.27 8.42 -7.16
C PHE A 136 -15.40 8.97 -6.29
N LYS A 137 -16.42 9.58 -6.92
CA LYS A 137 -17.59 10.10 -6.21
C LYS A 137 -18.43 8.95 -5.67
N ASP A 138 -18.65 7.92 -6.48
CA ASP A 138 -19.38 6.72 -6.09
C ASP A 138 -18.79 6.09 -4.82
N VAL A 139 -17.45 5.95 -4.76
CA VAL A 139 -16.76 5.43 -3.57
C VAL A 139 -16.99 6.30 -2.33
N VAL A 140 -16.88 7.62 -2.46
CA VAL A 140 -17.09 8.55 -1.34
C VAL A 140 -18.55 8.52 -0.87
N ASP A 141 -19.50 8.61 -1.81
CA ASP A 141 -20.93 8.65 -1.52
C ASP A 141 -21.38 7.35 -0.85
N LEU A 142 -20.97 6.19 -1.37
CA LEU A 142 -21.27 4.88 -0.78
C LEU A 142 -20.69 4.76 0.62
N GLY A 143 -19.42 5.14 0.83
CA GLY A 143 -18.80 5.12 2.16
C GLY A 143 -19.55 5.99 3.17
N ALA A 144 -19.91 7.21 2.78
CA ALA A 144 -20.66 8.13 3.64
C ALA A 144 -22.09 7.65 3.92
N ALA A 145 -22.79 7.11 2.91
CA ALA A 145 -24.14 6.57 3.08
C ALA A 145 -24.17 5.38 4.03
N ILE A 146 -23.22 4.45 3.91
CA ILE A 146 -23.07 3.31 4.83
C ILE A 146 -22.84 3.82 6.26
N ALA A 147 -21.95 4.79 6.45
CA ALA A 147 -21.68 5.36 7.76
C ALA A 147 -22.92 6.03 8.38
N ARG A 148 -23.68 6.82 7.62
CA ARG A 148 -24.94 7.42 8.09
C ARG A 148 -25.96 6.36 8.47
N ALA A 149 -26.09 5.30 7.66
CA ALA A 149 -26.97 4.17 7.98
C ALA A 149 -26.54 3.42 9.25
N LYS A 150 -25.27 3.52 9.64
CA LYS A 150 -24.72 3.04 10.92
C LYS A 150 -24.84 4.05 12.08
N GLY A 151 -25.51 5.18 11.87
CA GLY A 151 -25.81 6.18 12.89
C GLY A 151 -24.76 7.27 13.06
N LEU A 152 -23.80 7.39 12.14
CA LEU A 152 -22.76 8.42 12.23
C LEU A 152 -23.32 9.81 11.90
N ALA A 153 -22.81 10.81 12.64
CA ALA A 153 -23.04 12.22 12.34
C ALA A 153 -22.42 12.61 10.98
N PRO A 154 -22.87 13.71 10.34
CA PRO A 154 -22.42 14.10 9.01
C PRO A 154 -20.89 14.20 8.86
N ALA A 155 -20.18 14.76 9.85
CA ALA A 155 -18.72 14.90 9.80
C ALA A 155 -17.99 13.54 9.86
N ASP A 156 -18.47 12.61 10.68
CA ASP A 156 -17.88 11.26 10.77
C ASP A 156 -18.19 10.43 9.52
N ALA A 157 -19.39 10.61 8.96
CA ALA A 157 -19.74 10.00 7.67
C ALA A 157 -18.89 10.53 6.51
N GLU A 158 -18.54 11.82 6.54
CA GLU A 158 -17.58 12.39 5.57
C GLU A 158 -16.21 11.71 5.71
N ALA A 159 -15.73 11.49 6.93
CA ALA A 159 -14.49 10.76 7.17
C ALA A 159 -14.56 9.32 6.62
N ALA A 160 -15.70 8.63 6.75
CA ALA A 160 -15.91 7.31 6.15
C ALA A 160 -15.80 7.31 4.63
N GLY A 161 -16.40 8.31 3.96
CA GLY A 161 -16.29 8.49 2.51
C GLY A 161 -14.84 8.71 2.06
N ARG A 162 -14.11 9.59 2.76
CA ARG A 162 -12.68 9.83 2.51
C ARG A 162 -11.85 8.56 2.71
N ILE A 163 -12.05 7.84 3.81
CA ILE A 163 -11.35 6.57 4.09
C ILE A 163 -11.64 5.54 3.00
N SER A 164 -12.89 5.43 2.56
CA SER A 164 -13.31 4.53 1.48
C SER A 164 -12.58 4.82 0.18
N LEU A 165 -12.38 6.10 -0.15
CA LEU A 165 -11.56 6.49 -1.31
C LEU A 165 -10.09 6.09 -1.13
N GLY A 166 -9.56 6.22 0.08
CA GLY A 166 -8.23 5.70 0.43
C GLY A 166 -8.09 4.21 0.12
N LEU A 167 -9.05 3.39 0.56
CA LEU A 167 -9.09 1.95 0.30
C LEU A 167 -9.17 1.64 -1.21
N PHE A 168 -9.98 2.39 -1.96
CA PHE A 168 -10.02 2.24 -3.41
C PHE A 168 -8.64 2.44 -4.06
N TYR A 169 -7.88 3.44 -3.62
CA TYR A 169 -6.51 3.63 -4.07
C TYR A 169 -5.55 2.55 -3.56
N ALA A 170 -5.69 2.08 -2.32
CA ALA A 170 -4.87 0.99 -1.78
C ALA A 170 -4.99 -0.28 -2.62
N GLU A 171 -6.22 -0.67 -2.94
CA GLU A 171 -6.52 -1.92 -3.64
C GLU A 171 -6.20 -1.86 -5.13
N THR A 172 -6.53 -0.76 -5.81
CA THR A 172 -6.52 -0.72 -7.29
C THR A 172 -5.76 0.48 -7.87
N ASN A 173 -5.11 1.30 -7.04
CA ASN A 173 -4.52 2.57 -7.46
C ASN A 173 -5.54 3.50 -8.15
N GLY A 174 -6.82 3.38 -7.76
CA GLY A 174 -7.93 4.20 -8.28
C GLY A 174 -8.49 3.71 -9.63
N LYS A 175 -8.15 2.49 -10.05
CA LYS A 175 -8.61 1.90 -11.31
C LYS A 175 -9.89 1.08 -11.09
N GLN A 176 -10.84 1.22 -11.99
CA GLN A 176 -12.10 0.48 -11.91
C GLN A 176 -11.95 -0.94 -12.44
N ASN A 177 -12.66 -1.88 -11.81
CA ASN A 177 -12.95 -3.21 -12.36
C ASN A 177 -11.70 -4.04 -12.72
N VAL A 178 -10.55 -3.74 -12.10
CA VAL A 178 -9.29 -4.37 -12.47
C VAL A 178 -9.28 -5.85 -12.13
N ARG A 179 -8.65 -6.64 -12.99
CA ARG A 179 -8.24 -8.00 -12.63
C ARG A 179 -7.10 -7.92 -11.62
N ASN A 180 -6.75 -9.07 -11.05
CA ASN A 180 -5.57 -9.18 -10.20
C ASN A 180 -4.55 -10.08 -10.88
N ALA A 181 -3.38 -9.52 -11.21
CA ALA A 181 -2.35 -10.30 -11.89
C ALA A 181 -1.75 -11.41 -11.01
N ARG A 182 -2.09 -11.45 -9.71
CA ARG A 182 -1.59 -12.39 -8.71
C ARG A 182 -2.69 -13.24 -8.07
N SER A 183 -3.95 -13.05 -8.46
CA SER A 183 -5.06 -13.84 -7.94
C SER A 183 -6.17 -13.98 -8.98
N ASN A 184 -6.74 -15.18 -9.10
CA ASN A 184 -7.99 -15.37 -9.85
C ASN A 184 -9.23 -15.15 -8.99
N THR A 185 -9.05 -15.01 -7.67
CA THR A 185 -10.15 -14.90 -6.71
C THR A 185 -10.55 -13.45 -6.54
N TYR A 186 -9.59 -12.57 -6.32
CA TYR A 186 -9.82 -11.16 -5.98
C TYR A 186 -9.78 -10.31 -7.24
N MET A 187 -10.81 -9.50 -7.47
CA MET A 187 -10.92 -8.64 -8.65
C MET A 187 -11.94 -7.52 -8.42
N GLY A 188 -12.04 -6.60 -9.37
CA GLY A 188 -12.99 -5.51 -9.29
C GLY A 188 -12.37 -4.25 -8.71
N SER A 189 -13.22 -3.26 -8.49
CA SER A 189 -12.86 -1.94 -7.97
C SER A 189 -12.36 -1.97 -6.52
N LEU A 190 -12.75 -2.95 -5.69
CA LEU A 190 -12.20 -3.18 -4.34
C LEU A 190 -11.65 -4.60 -4.16
N GLN A 191 -11.11 -5.19 -5.24
CA GLN A 191 -10.37 -6.47 -5.21
C GLN A 191 -11.08 -7.55 -4.36
N THR A 192 -12.36 -7.77 -4.61
CA THR A 192 -13.22 -8.59 -3.74
C THR A 192 -13.32 -10.03 -4.23
N GLY A 193 -13.31 -10.99 -3.30
CA GLY A 193 -13.58 -12.39 -3.61
C GLY A 193 -15.08 -12.68 -3.79
N PRO A 194 -15.49 -13.78 -4.45
CA PRO A 194 -16.92 -14.07 -4.68
C PRO A 194 -17.74 -14.21 -3.39
N SER A 195 -17.16 -14.80 -2.33
CA SER A 195 -17.84 -14.95 -1.04
C SER A 195 -17.97 -13.62 -0.29
N GLU A 196 -16.98 -12.76 -0.42
CA GLU A 196 -16.97 -11.42 0.18
C GLU A 196 -17.99 -10.53 -0.51
N ASP A 197 -18.07 -10.58 -1.84
CA ASP A 197 -19.06 -9.85 -2.66
C ASP A 197 -20.48 -10.24 -2.24
N ARG A 198 -20.79 -11.55 -2.19
CA ARG A 198 -22.09 -12.04 -1.70
C ARG A 198 -22.39 -11.64 -0.26
N ASN A 199 -21.37 -11.62 0.60
CA ASN A 199 -21.54 -11.22 2.00
C ASN A 199 -21.82 -9.72 2.12
N GLY A 200 -21.10 -8.91 1.34
CA GLY A 200 -21.30 -7.48 1.19
C GLY A 200 -22.71 -7.16 0.73
N GLN A 201 -23.15 -7.79 -0.35
CA GLN A 201 -24.51 -7.64 -0.88
C GLN A 201 -25.57 -7.92 0.19
N ARG A 202 -25.48 -9.05 0.90
CA ARG A 202 -26.44 -9.39 1.95
C ARG A 202 -26.49 -8.35 3.06
N LYS A 203 -25.32 -7.83 3.46
CA LYS A 203 -25.23 -6.78 4.48
C LYS A 203 -25.78 -5.45 3.97
N TRP A 204 -25.56 -5.12 2.69
CA TRP A 204 -26.16 -3.94 2.05
C TRP A 204 -27.68 -3.99 2.09
N GLU A 205 -28.27 -5.11 1.67
CA GLU A 205 -29.73 -5.31 1.68
C GLU A 205 -30.32 -5.10 3.08
N ALA A 206 -29.61 -5.49 4.14
CA ALA A 206 -30.06 -5.28 5.52
C ALA A 206 -30.16 -3.81 5.93
N ILE A 207 -29.44 -2.89 5.27
CA ILE A 207 -29.47 -1.44 5.56
C ILE A 207 -30.11 -0.62 4.44
N LYS A 208 -30.50 -1.25 3.32
CA LYS A 208 -30.99 -0.57 2.11
C LYS A 208 -32.22 0.29 2.39
N GLY A 209 -33.15 -0.18 3.24
CA GLY A 209 -34.32 0.60 3.65
C GLY A 209 -33.96 1.91 4.38
N THR A 210 -32.96 1.86 5.27
CA THR A 210 -32.45 3.06 5.95
C THR A 210 -31.83 4.05 4.96
N ILE A 211 -31.08 3.54 3.99
CA ILE A 211 -30.49 4.36 2.93
C ILE A 211 -31.57 4.98 2.05
N ALA A 212 -32.59 4.21 1.64
CA ALA A 212 -33.69 4.71 0.83
C ALA A 212 -34.49 5.82 1.53
N ALA A 213 -34.65 5.74 2.85
CA ALA A 213 -35.30 6.77 3.64
C ALA A 213 -34.47 8.06 3.75
N ALA A 214 -33.14 7.93 3.88
CA ALA A 214 -32.22 9.06 4.06
C ALA A 214 -31.78 9.71 2.74
N ASP A 215 -31.60 8.92 1.68
CA ASP A 215 -31.14 9.34 0.36
C ASP A 215 -31.83 8.50 -0.75
N PRO A 216 -33.06 8.88 -1.13
CA PRO A 216 -33.82 8.17 -2.17
C PRO A 216 -33.11 8.16 -3.53
N ALA A 217 -32.30 9.18 -3.84
CA ALA A 217 -31.59 9.28 -5.11
C ALA A 217 -30.44 8.27 -5.18
N LEU A 218 -29.69 8.10 -4.09
CA LEU A 218 -28.66 7.06 -4.00
C LEU A 218 -29.28 5.66 -4.10
N ASN A 219 -30.41 5.40 -3.44
CA ASN A 219 -31.09 4.11 -3.59
C ASN A 219 -31.56 3.86 -5.03
N ALA A 220 -32.15 4.86 -5.70
CA ALA A 220 -32.55 4.73 -7.10
C ALA A 220 -31.35 4.47 -8.03
N ARG A 221 -30.19 5.08 -7.72
CA ARG A 221 -28.93 4.79 -8.41
C ARG A 221 -28.47 3.34 -8.17
N ASP A 222 -28.56 2.87 -6.93
CA ASP A 222 -28.24 1.49 -6.57
C ASP A 222 -29.09 0.49 -7.34
N ASP A 223 -30.41 0.69 -7.40
CA ASP A 223 -31.33 -0.18 -8.15
C ASP A 223 -31.00 -0.24 -9.65
N LYS A 224 -30.57 0.88 -10.24
CA LYS A 224 -30.11 0.93 -11.64
C LYS A 224 -28.83 0.14 -11.86
N GLU A 225 -27.86 0.25 -10.96
CA GLU A 225 -26.59 -0.47 -11.06
C GLU A 225 -26.74 -1.96 -10.78
N GLU A 226 -27.62 -2.33 -9.84
CA GLU A 226 -28.08 -3.69 -9.62
C GLU A 226 -28.65 -4.31 -10.89
N ALA A 227 -29.57 -3.62 -11.56
CA ALA A 227 -30.14 -4.07 -12.82
C ALA A 227 -29.07 -4.22 -13.92
N ARG A 228 -28.11 -3.28 -14.00
CA ARG A 228 -27.01 -3.30 -14.97
C ARG A 228 -26.11 -4.53 -14.76
N SER A 229 -25.85 -4.91 -13.50
CA SER A 229 -24.97 -6.03 -13.16
C SER A 229 -25.57 -7.43 -13.44
N ARG A 230 -26.88 -7.53 -13.72
CA ARG A 230 -27.57 -8.82 -13.91
C ARG A 230 -26.98 -9.62 -15.06
N GLY A 231 -26.80 -10.92 -14.84
CA GLY A 231 -26.25 -11.85 -15.84
C GLY A 231 -24.75 -11.71 -16.08
N THR A 232 -24.05 -10.91 -15.27
CA THR A 232 -22.58 -10.75 -15.33
C THR A 232 -21.96 -11.03 -13.96
N ASP A 233 -20.63 -11.16 -13.91
CA ASP A 233 -19.92 -11.15 -12.63
C ASP A 233 -19.96 -9.73 -12.05
N ARG A 234 -20.76 -9.55 -11.00
CA ARG A 234 -21.06 -8.27 -10.34
C ARG A 234 -19.83 -7.54 -9.84
N ARG A 235 -18.72 -8.25 -9.63
CA ARG A 235 -17.44 -7.65 -9.23
C ARG A 235 -16.84 -6.77 -10.31
N PHE A 236 -17.26 -6.95 -11.57
CA PHE A 236 -16.89 -6.08 -12.69
C PHE A 236 -17.91 -4.97 -12.95
N ASN A 237 -18.88 -4.74 -12.06
CA ASN A 237 -19.59 -3.48 -11.99
C ASN A 237 -19.00 -2.63 -10.86
N HIS A 238 -18.59 -1.41 -11.20
CA HIS A 238 -17.88 -0.54 -10.26
C HIS A 238 -18.69 -0.26 -8.99
N TRP A 239 -19.95 0.14 -9.16
CA TRP A 239 -20.83 0.53 -8.06
C TRP A 239 -21.08 -0.64 -7.12
N THR A 240 -21.55 -1.78 -7.66
CA THR A 240 -21.88 -2.94 -6.83
C THR A 240 -20.64 -3.49 -6.14
N ASN A 241 -19.49 -3.56 -6.83
CA ASN A 241 -18.28 -4.07 -6.21
C ASN A 241 -17.71 -3.16 -5.11
N VAL A 242 -17.74 -1.84 -5.30
CA VAL A 242 -17.34 -0.89 -4.24
C VAL A 242 -18.25 -1.04 -3.03
N ARG A 243 -19.57 -0.99 -3.25
CA ARG A 243 -20.57 -1.11 -2.20
C ARG A 243 -20.43 -2.42 -1.41
N ASP A 244 -20.37 -3.55 -2.12
CA ASP A 244 -20.30 -4.86 -1.50
C ASP A 244 -18.95 -5.10 -0.82
N GLY A 245 -17.84 -4.61 -1.41
CA GLY A 245 -16.52 -4.62 -0.77
C GLY A 245 -16.49 -3.84 0.55
N LEU A 246 -17.01 -2.61 0.56
CA LEU A 246 -17.11 -1.79 1.77
C LEU A 246 -17.98 -2.46 2.84
N MET A 247 -19.15 -2.97 2.46
CA MET A 247 -20.07 -3.66 3.37
C MET A 247 -19.47 -4.93 3.96
N ASN A 248 -18.68 -5.66 3.18
CA ASN A 248 -18.06 -6.90 3.65
C ASN A 248 -17.02 -6.63 4.75
N ALA A 249 -16.03 -5.77 4.47
CA ALA A 249 -14.83 -5.64 5.27
C ALA A 249 -14.84 -4.46 6.25
N HIS A 250 -15.49 -3.35 5.90
CA HIS A 250 -15.28 -2.06 6.58
C HIS A 250 -16.50 -1.48 7.28
N ALA A 251 -17.72 -1.78 6.82
CA ALA A 251 -18.94 -1.13 7.33
C ALA A 251 -19.15 -1.23 8.86
N GLU A 252 -18.80 -2.36 9.48
CA GLU A 252 -18.89 -2.48 10.95
C GLU A 252 -17.86 -1.61 11.67
N LEU A 253 -16.72 -1.33 11.04
CA LEU A 253 -15.68 -0.49 11.61
C LEU A 253 -16.01 1.01 11.48
N PHE A 254 -16.92 1.40 10.57
CA PHE A 254 -17.34 2.80 10.47
C PHE A 254 -17.96 3.33 11.76
N ALA A 255 -18.66 2.48 12.53
CA ALA A 255 -19.16 2.84 13.86
C ALA A 255 -18.07 3.38 14.81
N GLU A 256 -16.82 2.96 14.63
CA GLU A 256 -15.68 3.31 15.48
C GLU A 256 -14.93 4.55 15.00
N ILE A 257 -15.32 5.16 13.87
CA ILE A 257 -14.61 6.32 13.29
C ILE A 257 -14.43 7.48 14.30
N PRO A 258 -15.42 7.88 15.12
CA PRO A 258 -15.23 8.96 16.07
C PRO A 258 -14.06 8.70 17.05
N ALA A 259 -13.94 7.46 17.55
CA ALA A 259 -12.85 7.07 18.42
C ALA A 259 -11.52 7.00 17.66
N ILE A 260 -11.53 6.45 16.45
CA ILE A 260 -10.34 6.34 15.59
C ILE A 260 -9.79 7.73 15.25
N VAL A 261 -10.62 8.69 14.87
CA VAL A 261 -10.20 10.06 14.54
C VAL A 261 -9.55 10.74 15.74
N LYS A 262 -10.05 10.49 16.96
CA LYS A 262 -9.46 11.00 18.19
C LYS A 262 -8.06 10.42 18.46
N THR A 263 -7.87 9.12 18.20
CA THR A 263 -6.60 8.44 18.43
C THR A 263 -5.58 8.64 17.31
N LEU A 264 -6.04 8.70 16.06
CA LEU A 264 -5.26 8.87 14.84
C LEU A 264 -5.75 10.13 14.11
N PRO A 265 -5.31 11.33 14.52
CA PRO A 265 -5.79 12.57 13.92
C PRO A 265 -5.35 12.74 12.45
N ASP A 266 -4.27 12.07 12.02
CA ASP A 266 -3.83 12.09 10.62
C ASP A 266 -4.74 11.22 9.73
N PRO A 267 -5.42 11.81 8.71
CA PRO A 267 -6.19 11.10 7.70
C PRO A 267 -5.49 9.88 7.07
N ILE A 268 -4.17 9.96 6.87
CA ILE A 268 -3.39 8.88 6.26
C ILE A 268 -3.22 7.71 7.22
N GLU A 269 -3.03 7.96 8.51
CA GLU A 269 -2.96 6.89 9.52
C GLU A 269 -4.30 6.18 9.69
N GLN A 270 -5.41 6.91 9.58
CA GLN A 270 -6.74 6.31 9.57
C GLN A 270 -6.93 5.38 8.37
N MET A 271 -6.53 5.80 7.16
CA MET A 271 -6.58 4.94 5.97
C MET A 271 -5.71 3.68 6.12
N LYS A 272 -4.50 3.81 6.69
CA LYS A 272 -3.64 2.66 7.00
C LYS A 272 -4.31 1.69 7.98
N LEU A 273 -4.97 2.19 9.02
CA LEU A 273 -5.70 1.32 9.96
C LEU A 273 -6.85 0.56 9.27
N PHE A 274 -7.58 1.24 8.39
CA PHE A 274 -8.66 0.63 7.61
C PHE A 274 -8.15 -0.37 6.58
N GLU A 275 -6.95 -0.20 6.03
CA GLU A 275 -6.29 -1.23 5.22
C GLU A 275 -5.88 -2.45 6.08
N LEU A 276 -5.38 -2.21 7.30
CA LEU A 276 -4.99 -3.28 8.22
C LEU A 276 -6.14 -4.19 8.65
N ILE A 277 -7.39 -3.71 8.64
CA ILE A 277 -8.54 -4.57 8.97
C ILE A 277 -8.71 -5.72 7.98
N GLN A 278 -8.28 -5.55 6.72
CA GLN A 278 -8.33 -6.60 5.70
C GLN A 278 -7.16 -7.58 5.87
N ILE A 279 -6.00 -7.09 6.33
CA ILE A 279 -4.78 -7.90 6.45
C ILE A 279 -4.76 -8.71 7.76
N ILE A 280 -5.11 -8.08 8.89
CA ILE A 280 -5.09 -8.67 10.22
C ILE A 280 -6.36 -8.31 11.02
N PRO A 281 -7.55 -8.76 10.58
CA PRO A 281 -8.84 -8.31 11.12
C PRO A 281 -8.98 -8.49 12.63
N THR A 282 -8.65 -9.67 13.14
CA THR A 282 -8.82 -10.00 14.56
C THR A 282 -7.93 -9.13 15.45
N PRO A 283 -6.60 -9.05 15.24
CA PRO A 283 -5.74 -8.13 15.99
C PRO A 283 -6.19 -6.66 15.93
N THR A 284 -6.60 -6.17 14.76
CA THR A 284 -7.05 -4.77 14.60
C THR A 284 -8.29 -4.49 15.44
N ARG A 285 -9.28 -5.39 15.43
CA ARG A 285 -10.47 -5.25 16.29
C ARG A 285 -10.13 -5.33 17.78
N SER A 286 -9.21 -6.21 18.17
CA SER A 286 -8.76 -6.31 19.56
C SER A 286 -8.02 -5.05 20.02
N ALA A 287 -7.20 -4.46 19.16
CA ALA A 287 -6.48 -3.23 19.46
C ALA A 287 -7.41 -2.02 19.59
N LEU A 288 -8.48 -1.95 18.80
CA LEU A 288 -9.50 -0.91 18.95
C LEU A 288 -10.28 -1.04 20.27
N LYS A 289 -10.63 -2.28 20.63
CA LYS A 289 -11.37 -2.56 21.87
C LYS A 289 -10.53 -2.40 23.15
N SER A 290 -9.19 -2.38 23.03
CA SER A 290 -8.32 -2.26 24.21
C SER A 290 -8.30 -0.86 24.81
N GLY A 291 -8.70 0.17 24.05
CA GLY A 291 -8.52 1.58 24.44
C GLY A 291 -7.07 2.07 24.34
N ASP A 292 -6.13 1.22 23.95
CA ASP A 292 -4.70 1.54 23.78
C ASP A 292 -4.20 1.02 22.42
N LEU A 293 -4.82 1.54 21.36
CA LEU A 293 -4.59 1.09 19.98
C LEU A 293 -3.10 1.08 19.62
N LEU A 294 -2.39 2.19 19.85
CA LEU A 294 -1.04 2.38 19.32
C LEU A 294 0.02 1.52 20.00
N ASN A 295 -0.17 1.19 21.28
CA ASN A 295 0.77 0.33 22.02
C ASN A 295 0.35 -1.14 22.00
N TYR A 296 -0.85 -1.48 21.53
CA TYR A 296 -1.29 -2.86 21.39
C TYR A 296 -0.28 -3.66 20.56
N ARG A 297 0.23 -4.75 21.15
CA ARG A 297 1.31 -5.56 20.57
C ARG A 297 0.77 -6.81 19.91
N VAL A 298 1.21 -7.03 18.68
CA VAL A 298 0.97 -8.26 17.91
C VAL A 298 2.22 -9.12 17.99
N SER A 299 2.09 -10.34 18.51
CA SER A 299 3.18 -11.32 18.63
C SER A 299 2.84 -12.71 18.08
N ASN A 300 1.60 -12.93 17.64
CA ASN A 300 1.20 -14.21 17.05
C ASN A 300 2.01 -14.47 15.76
N PRO A 301 2.74 -15.59 15.64
CA PRO A 301 3.61 -15.84 14.50
C PRO A 301 2.89 -15.87 13.14
N THR A 302 1.66 -16.38 13.11
CA THR A 302 0.82 -16.41 11.91
C THR A 302 0.41 -15.01 11.48
N ILE A 303 0.01 -14.16 12.44
CA ILE A 303 -0.31 -12.76 12.18
C ILE A 303 0.92 -11.99 11.71
N MET A 304 2.08 -12.18 12.35
CA MET A 304 3.33 -11.58 11.91
C MET A 304 3.72 -12.04 10.49
N LYS A 305 3.42 -13.30 10.13
CA LYS A 305 3.58 -13.80 8.75
C LYS A 305 2.67 -13.05 7.78
N HIS A 306 1.42 -12.78 8.14
CA HIS A 306 0.52 -11.99 7.29
C HIS A 306 1.04 -10.57 7.05
N LEU A 307 1.59 -9.90 8.07
CA LEU A 307 2.21 -8.57 7.91
C LEU A 307 3.42 -8.60 6.95
N ARG A 308 4.25 -9.65 7.01
CA ARG A 308 5.35 -9.86 6.07
C ARG A 308 4.86 -10.09 4.65
N ASN A 309 3.86 -10.93 4.47
CA ASN A 309 3.32 -11.23 3.13
C ASN A 309 2.67 -10.01 2.46
N ASN A 310 2.27 -9.00 3.24
CA ASN A 310 1.67 -7.76 2.78
C ASN A 310 2.64 -6.56 2.80
N SER A 311 3.95 -6.83 2.73
CA SER A 311 5.00 -5.81 2.54
C SER A 311 5.17 -4.79 3.68
N ILE A 312 4.72 -5.08 4.91
CA ILE A 312 4.90 -4.21 6.08
C ILE A 312 6.24 -4.48 6.76
N PHE A 313 6.58 -5.76 6.97
CA PHE A 313 7.87 -6.19 7.54
C PHE A 313 8.62 -7.14 6.60
N ALA A 314 8.54 -6.91 5.29
CA ALA A 314 9.03 -7.84 4.28
C ALA A 314 10.49 -7.65 3.88
N PHE A 315 11.05 -6.45 4.07
CA PHE A 315 12.27 -6.03 3.39
C PHE A 315 13.48 -6.05 4.32
N GLY A 316 14.53 -6.77 3.93
CA GLY A 316 15.70 -7.02 4.75
C GLY A 316 15.49 -8.08 5.85
N LYS A 317 16.60 -8.62 6.33
CA LYS A 317 16.67 -9.66 7.36
C LYS A 317 16.10 -9.19 8.68
N VAL A 318 16.41 -7.94 9.09
CA VAL A 318 15.96 -7.38 10.37
C VAL A 318 14.44 -7.30 10.44
N ASP A 319 13.77 -6.76 9.42
CA ASP A 319 12.31 -6.66 9.43
C ASP A 319 11.66 -8.05 9.37
N ARG A 320 12.19 -8.96 8.55
CA ARG A 320 11.67 -10.33 8.47
C ARG A 320 11.82 -11.10 9.79
N ALA A 321 12.88 -10.85 10.55
CA ALA A 321 13.17 -11.49 11.83
C ALA A 321 12.28 -10.99 12.99
N ARG A 322 11.49 -9.93 12.80
CA ARG A 322 10.60 -9.40 13.85
C ARG A 322 9.62 -10.48 14.34
N SER A 323 9.64 -10.73 15.64
CA SER A 323 8.73 -11.65 16.33
C SER A 323 7.48 -10.95 16.86
N SER A 324 7.52 -9.63 17.05
CA SER A 324 6.37 -8.82 17.43
C SER A 324 6.49 -7.38 16.94
N ALA A 325 5.37 -6.65 16.93
CA ALA A 325 5.32 -5.22 16.68
C ALA A 325 4.09 -4.59 17.36
N SER A 326 4.20 -3.34 17.81
CA SER A 326 3.03 -2.53 18.18
C SER A 326 2.30 -2.00 16.95
N PHE A 327 1.04 -1.60 17.09
CA PHE A 327 0.32 -0.94 16.00
C PHE A 327 1.00 0.36 15.54
N ARG A 328 1.66 1.11 16.42
CA ARG A 328 2.49 2.25 16.01
C ARG A 328 3.62 1.83 15.07
N GLU A 329 4.33 0.74 15.38
CA GLU A 329 5.38 0.20 14.50
C GLU A 329 4.80 -0.30 13.17
N ILE A 330 3.65 -0.97 13.20
CA ILE A 330 2.96 -1.49 12.01
C ILE A 330 2.53 -0.34 11.09
N LEU A 331 1.83 0.68 11.61
CA LEU A 331 1.37 1.84 10.84
C LEU A 331 2.55 2.64 10.27
N GLY A 332 3.65 2.75 11.03
CA GLY A 332 4.89 3.37 10.56
C GLY A 332 5.52 2.62 9.39
N ALA A 333 5.47 1.28 9.41
CA ALA A 333 6.04 0.43 8.38
C ALA A 333 5.17 0.32 7.10
N MET A 334 3.94 0.83 7.10
CA MET A 334 3.05 0.89 5.93
C MET A 334 3.39 2.05 4.95
N TRP A 335 4.67 2.33 4.73
CA TRP A 335 5.11 3.45 3.88
C TRP A 335 4.77 3.24 2.39
N LEU A 336 4.67 1.99 1.90
CA LEU A 336 4.23 1.69 0.52
C LEU A 336 2.83 2.23 0.20
N PHE A 337 1.97 2.37 1.21
CA PHE A 337 0.61 2.88 1.03
C PHE A 337 0.55 4.41 1.01
N LYS A 338 1.56 5.10 1.56
CA LYS A 338 1.51 6.55 1.74
C LYS A 338 1.23 7.28 0.43
N ARG A 339 1.97 6.98 -0.64
CA ARG A 339 1.76 7.63 -1.94
C ARG A 339 0.35 7.38 -2.51
N LYS A 340 -0.23 6.20 -2.28
CA LYS A 340 -1.60 5.89 -2.72
C LYS A 340 -2.63 6.73 -1.95
N PHE A 341 -2.44 6.85 -0.63
CA PHE A 341 -3.31 7.66 0.21
C PHE A 341 -3.14 9.17 -0.03
N ASP A 342 -1.92 9.65 -0.31
CA ASP A 342 -1.69 11.05 -0.71
C ASP A 342 -2.49 11.36 -2.01
N LYS A 343 -2.46 10.46 -3.01
CA LYS A 343 -3.28 10.60 -4.23
C LYS A 343 -4.77 10.59 -3.92
N ALA A 344 -5.22 9.71 -3.02
CA ALA A 344 -6.62 9.67 -2.59
C ALA A 344 -7.05 11.00 -1.95
N MET A 345 -6.19 11.62 -1.14
CA MET A 345 -6.45 12.92 -0.51
C MET A 345 -6.53 14.05 -1.53
N VAL A 346 -5.63 14.09 -2.51
CA VAL A 346 -5.70 15.05 -3.63
C VAL A 346 -7.02 14.87 -4.37
N LYS A 347 -7.36 13.63 -4.72
CA LYS A 347 -8.60 13.34 -5.45
C LYS A 347 -9.85 13.67 -4.63
N TYR A 348 -9.81 13.42 -3.33
CA TYR A 348 -10.87 13.77 -2.40
C TYR A 348 -11.13 15.28 -2.40
N ALA A 349 -10.07 16.09 -2.32
CA ALA A 349 -10.16 17.55 -2.35
C ALA A 349 -10.73 18.09 -3.67
N GLU A 350 -10.50 17.41 -4.79
CA GLU A 350 -11.07 17.78 -6.10
C GLU A 350 -12.58 17.53 -6.18
N ILE A 351 -13.09 16.47 -5.55
CA ILE A 351 -14.47 16.01 -5.73
C ILE A 351 -15.40 16.35 -4.56
N ARG A 352 -14.86 16.75 -3.41
CA ARG A 352 -15.68 17.15 -2.27
C ARG A 352 -16.46 18.43 -2.64
N PRO A 353 -17.76 18.51 -2.32
CA PRO A 353 -18.50 19.76 -2.39
C PRO A 353 -17.77 20.86 -1.61
N ARG A 354 -17.58 22.03 -2.22
CA ARG A 354 -16.97 23.18 -1.55
C ARG A 354 -17.92 23.78 -0.52
#